data_AF-A0A3D4FC18-F1
#
_entry.id   AF-A0A3D4FC18-F1
#
_cell.length_a   1.000
_cell.length_b   1.000
_cell.length_c   1.000
_cell.angle_alpha   90.00
_cell.angle_beta   90.00
_cell.angle_gamma   90.00
#
_symmetry.space_group_name_H-M   'P 1'
#
loop_
_entity.id
_entity.type
_entity.pdbx_description
1 polymer ?
#
loop_
_entity_poly.entity_id
_entity_poly.type
_entity_poly.pdbx_seq_one_letter_code
_entity_poly.pdbx_strand_id
1 'polypeptide(L)' 'MNAPTSLCTGLLAALLGWVSLSSLQADDKKIVLIAGPPSHGVLQHEHKAGCMLIEHCLQGMPGVHVVVQTGGWP' A
#
# COMPACT_ATOMS: atom_id res chain seq x y z
N MET A 1 -4.22 35.14 43.97
CA MET A 1 -3.34 33.96 44.09
C MET A 1 -3.95 32.82 43.25
N ASN A 2 -3.79 32.86 41.92
CA ASN A 2 -4.58 32.02 40.99
C ASN A 2 -3.70 31.37 39.88
N ALA A 3 -2.38 31.26 40.10
CA ALA A 3 -1.42 30.93 39.05
C ALA A 3 -1.13 29.42 38.77
N PRO A 4 -1.41 28.42 39.63
CA PRO A 4 -0.87 27.07 39.41
C PRO A 4 -1.68 26.20 38.44
N THR A 5 -2.99 26.44 38.27
CA THR A 5 -3.84 25.57 37.43
C THR A 5 -3.69 25.85 35.93
N SER A 6 -3.39 27.10 35.56
CA SER A 6 -3.31 27.54 34.16
C SER A 6 -2.10 26.97 33.40
N LEU A 7 -0.99 26.70 34.09
CA LEU A 7 0.23 26.15 33.48
C LEU A 7 0.07 24.67 33.10
N CYS A 8 -0.61 23.88 33.95
CA CYS A 8 -0.85 22.45 33.71
C CYS A 8 -1.83 22.21 32.55
N THR A 9 -2.87 23.05 32.40
CA THR A 9 -3.80 22.99 31.26
C THR A 9 -3.14 23.33 29.93
N GLY A 10 -2.19 24.28 29.90
CA GLY A 10 -1.46 24.64 28.69
C GLY A 10 -0.54 23.52 28.20
N LEU A 11 0.12 22.80 29.12
CA LEU A 11 1.02 21.69 28.79
C LEU A 11 0.26 20.47 28.22
N LEU A 12 -0.93 20.17 28.78
CA LEU A 12 -1.82 19.11 28.30
C LEU A 12 -2.36 19.40 26.88
N ALA A 13 -2.74 20.65 26.61
CA ALA A 13 -3.20 21.06 25.28
C ALA A 13 -2.08 20.98 24.21
N ALA A 14 -0.83 21.29 24.57
CA ALA A 14 0.32 21.15 23.68
C ALA A 14 0.65 19.69 23.36
N LEU A 15 0.52 18.78 24.34
CA LEU A 15 0.73 17.34 24.15
C LEU A 15 -0.35 16.70 23.25
N LEU A 16 -1.61 17.12 23.37
CA LEU A 16 -2.71 16.69 22.50
C LEU A 16 -2.58 17.27 21.07
N GLY A 17 -2.07 18.48 20.94
CA GLY A 17 -1.82 19.13 19.65
C GLY A 17 -0.75 18.43 18.79
N TRP A 18 0.28 17.83 19.41
CA TRP A 18 1.32 17.07 18.69
C TRP A 18 0.86 15.72 18.15
N VAL A 19 -0.22 15.14 18.68
CA VAL A 19 -0.73 13.83 18.23
C VAL A 19 -1.52 13.93 16.92
N SER A 20 -1.85 15.14 16.45
CA SER A 20 -2.68 15.35 15.25
C SER A 20 -1.88 15.40 13.93
N LEU A 21 -0.66 14.87 13.89
CA LEU A 21 0.05 14.68 12.62
C LEU A 21 -0.65 13.57 11.83
N SER A 22 -1.67 14.01 11.09
CA SER A 22 -2.58 13.20 10.30
C SER A 22 -1.78 12.29 9.38
N SER A 23 -2.08 10.99 9.38
CA SER A 23 -1.56 10.08 8.37
C SER A 23 -2.11 10.53 7.02
N LEU A 24 -1.27 11.15 6.18
CA LEU A 24 -1.53 11.20 4.74
C LEU A 24 -1.43 9.77 4.23
N GLN A 25 -2.52 9.01 4.38
CA GLN A 25 -2.61 7.67 3.80
C GLN A 25 -2.75 7.88 2.29
N ALA A 26 -1.77 7.38 1.54
CA ALA A 26 -1.91 7.32 0.10
C ALA A 26 -3.13 6.45 -0.24
N ASP A 27 -3.89 6.86 -1.24
CA ASP A 27 -5.02 6.08 -1.73
C ASP A 27 -4.52 4.71 -2.23
N ASP A 28 -5.35 3.67 -2.08
CA ASP A 28 -5.00 2.32 -2.49
C ASP A 28 -4.74 2.28 -4.01
N LYS A 29 -3.82 1.44 -4.45
CA LYS A 29 -3.42 1.33 -5.85
C LYS A 29 -3.67 -0.07 -6.37
N LYS A 30 -4.39 -0.15 -7.48
CA LYS A 30 -4.60 -1.38 -8.23
C LYS A 30 -3.52 -1.53 -9.30
N ILE A 31 -2.80 -2.64 -9.27
CA ILE A 31 -1.82 -3.03 -10.29
C ILE A 31 -2.40 -4.23 -11.03
N VAL A 32 -2.59 -4.11 -12.35
CA VAL A 32 -3.03 -5.24 -13.18
C VAL A 32 -1.86 -5.74 -14.01
N LEU A 33 -1.48 -6.99 -13.80
CA LEU A 33 -0.43 -7.69 -14.55
C LEU A 33 -1.10 -8.56 -15.62
N ILE A 34 -0.82 -8.31 -16.89
CA ILE A 34 -1.52 -8.96 -18.01
C ILE A 34 -0.57 -9.94 -18.68
N ALA A 35 -0.76 -11.23 -18.40
CA ALA A 35 -0.08 -12.30 -19.12
C ALA A 35 -0.85 -12.59 -20.42
N GLY A 36 -0.21 -12.34 -21.56
CA GLY A 36 -0.74 -12.69 -22.87
C GLY A 36 -0.87 -14.21 -23.11
N PRO A 37 -1.40 -14.61 -24.28
CA PRO A 37 -1.42 -16.02 -24.68
C PRO A 37 0.01 -16.60 -24.80
N PRO A 38 0.19 -17.93 -24.66
CA PRO A 38 1.48 -18.56 -24.83
C PRO A 38 2.09 -18.23 -26.20
N SER A 39 3.33 -17.73 -26.20
CA SER A 39 4.07 -17.40 -27.41
C SER A 39 5.23 -18.35 -27.71
N HIS A 40 5.69 -19.11 -26.70
CA HIS A 40 6.84 -20.02 -26.79
C HIS A 40 6.57 -21.31 -25.99
N GLY A 41 7.45 -22.29 -26.17
CA GLY A 41 7.41 -23.56 -25.44
C GLY A 41 7.67 -23.40 -23.93
N VAL A 42 7.31 -24.45 -23.19
CA VAL A 42 7.47 -24.52 -21.73
C VAL A 42 8.93 -24.29 -21.34
N LEU A 43 9.17 -23.49 -20.29
CA LEU A 43 10.49 -23.07 -19.78
C LEU A 43 11.30 -22.12 -20.67
N GLN A 44 10.78 -21.63 -21.80
CA GLN A 44 11.53 -20.70 -22.66
C GLN A 44 11.32 -19.24 -22.25
N HIS A 45 10.07 -18.83 -21.97
CA HIS A 45 9.72 -17.46 -21.54
C HIS A 45 8.40 -17.43 -20.74
N GLU A 46 8.45 -17.82 -19.46
CA GLU A 46 7.26 -17.95 -18.61
C GLU A 46 6.74 -16.60 -18.09
N HIS A 47 6.19 -15.76 -18.98
CA HIS A 47 5.63 -14.45 -18.62
C HIS A 47 4.55 -14.57 -17.53
N LYS A 48 3.65 -15.56 -17.65
CA LYS A 48 2.62 -15.83 -16.64
C LYS A 48 3.22 -16.12 -15.27
N ALA A 49 4.27 -16.94 -15.21
CA ALA A 49 4.96 -17.23 -13.94
C ALA A 49 5.61 -15.98 -13.35
N GLY A 50 6.20 -15.13 -14.19
CA GLY A 50 6.73 -13.82 -13.78
C GLY A 50 5.65 -12.93 -13.15
N CYS A 51 4.46 -12.85 -13.74
CA CYS A 51 3.35 -12.09 -13.16
C CYS A 51 2.91 -12.63 -11.80
N MET A 52 2.79 -13.96 -11.66
CA MET A 52 2.43 -14.59 -10.37
C MET A 52 3.50 -14.38 -9.30
N LEU A 53 4.79 -14.40 -9.69
CA LEU A 53 5.89 -14.10 -8.76
C LEU A 53 5.80 -12.66 -8.27
N ILE A 54 5.54 -11.69 -9.16
CA ILE A 54 5.39 -10.28 -8.77
C ILE A 54 4.18 -10.09 -7.84
N GLU A 55 3.04 -10.71 -8.14
CA GLU A 55 1.88 -10.71 -7.25
C GLU A 55 2.27 -11.21 -5.85
N HIS A 56 2.97 -12.34 -5.76
CA HIS A 56 3.43 -12.90 -4.50
C HIS A 56 4.39 -11.97 -3.74
N CYS A 57 5.35 -11.37 -4.43
CA CYS A 57 6.30 -10.42 -3.83
C CYS A 57 5.63 -9.16 -3.26
N LEU A 58 4.46 -8.78 -3.79
CA LEU A 58 3.71 -7.60 -3.37
C LEU A 58 2.61 -7.95 -2.35
N GLN A 59 2.46 -9.22 -1.96
CA GLN A 59 1.48 -9.63 -0.94
C GLN A 59 1.76 -8.93 0.39
N GLY A 60 0.71 -8.38 1.00
CA GLY A 60 0.78 -7.73 2.31
C GLY A 60 1.33 -6.31 2.29
N MET A 61 1.68 -5.75 1.12
CA MET A 61 2.00 -4.33 1.01
C MET A 61 0.75 -3.47 1.28
N PRO A 62 0.77 -2.60 2.30
CA PRO A 62 -0.37 -1.74 2.60
C PRO A 62 -0.74 -0.86 1.41
N GLY A 63 -2.03 -0.83 1.08
CA GLY A 63 -2.58 -0.01 -0.01
C GLY A 63 -2.21 -0.48 -1.42
N VAL A 64 -1.73 -1.72 -1.59
CA VAL A 64 -1.44 -2.30 -2.92
C VAL A 64 -2.33 -3.51 -3.17
N HIS A 65 -3.10 -3.45 -4.26
CA HIS A 65 -3.92 -4.55 -4.76
C HIS A 65 -3.42 -5.01 -6.12
N VAL A 66 -2.81 -6.20 -6.17
CA VAL A 66 -2.32 -6.78 -7.42
C VAL A 66 -3.33 -7.79 -7.96
N VAL A 67 -3.53 -7.78 -9.28
CA VAL A 67 -4.36 -8.76 -10.00
C VAL A 67 -3.58 -9.28 -11.19
N VAL A 68 -3.49 -10.61 -11.34
CA VAL A 68 -2.93 -11.26 -12.53
C VAL A 68 -4.06 -11.66 -13.48
N GLN A 69 -4.04 -11.13 -14.70
CA GLN A 69 -4.93 -11.51 -15.80
C GLN A 69 -4.18 -12.42 -16.77
N THR A 70 -4.84 -13.47 -17.28
CA THR A 70 -4.22 -14.43 -18.21
C THR A 70 -5.01 -14.54 -19.51
N GLY A 71 -4.31 -14.65 -20.64
CA GLY A 71 -4.90 -14.74 -21.97
C GLY A 71 -4.97 -13.41 -22.72
N GLY A 72 -4.36 -12.34 -22.19
CA GLY A 72 -4.45 -10.99 -22.71
C GLY A 72 -5.42 -10.11 -21.93
N TRP A 73 -5.88 -9.03 -22.55
CA TRP A 73 -6.83 -8.07 -21.96
C TRP A 73 -8.17 -8.10 -22.72
N PRO A 74 -9.31 -7.89 -22.03
CA PRO A 74 -9.55 -8.20 -20.63
C PRO A 74 -9.60 -9.72 -20.41
#